data_AF-A0AAV0DZH0-F1
#
_entry.id   AF-A0AAV0DZH0-F1
#
_cell.length_a   1.000
_cell.length_b   1.000
_cell.length_c   1.000
_cell.angle_alpha   90.00
_cell.angle_beta   90.00
_cell.angle_gamma   90.00
#
_symmetry.space_group_name_H-M   'P 1'
#
loop_
_entity.id
_entity.type
_entity.pdbx_description
1 polymer ?
#
loop_
_entity_poly.entity_id
_entity_poly.type
_entity_poly.pdbx_seq_one_letter_code
_entity_poly.pdbx_strand_id
1 'polypeptide(L)'
;MEKKEVEGARTGKMIVLNEGPKKLFVFGDSYADTGNNWPATNDSTSWSEPYGMTFPGKPSGRWSDGCVLTDYIASHLGIESPQAYELWKGGGEAQNPQNGMNFAYGGTGVFNTSVNGPNLTTQINSLQQLLEQNVYTKDDLSSSVALVSSVGNDYITYKLNHSDINILVTYTTKTRD
;
A
#
# COMPACT_ATOMS: atom_id res chain seq x y z
N MET A 1 37.80 21.53 -25.79
CA MET A 1 36.82 22.50 -26.33
C MET A 1 35.85 22.84 -25.21
N GLU A 2 36.11 23.95 -24.53
CA GLU A 2 35.22 24.52 -23.51
C GLU A 2 33.96 25.06 -24.19
N LYS A 3 32.79 24.67 -23.68
CA LYS A 3 31.53 25.37 -23.99
C LYS A 3 31.38 26.49 -22.97
N LYS A 4 31.51 27.73 -23.45
CA LYS A 4 31.07 28.92 -22.71
C LYS A 4 29.55 28.88 -22.60
N GLU A 5 29.02 28.85 -21.38
CA GLU A 5 27.62 29.17 -21.12
C GLU A 5 27.38 30.68 -21.27
N VAL A 6 26.21 31.03 -21.78
CA VAL A 6 25.81 32.40 -22.11
C VAL A 6 25.11 33.00 -20.90
N GLU A 7 25.64 34.10 -20.37
CA GLU A 7 25.05 34.91 -19.30
C GLU A 7 23.70 35.49 -19.77
N GLY A 8 22.60 35.10 -19.10
CA GLY A 8 21.28 35.68 -19.39
C GLY A 8 20.06 34.82 -19.07
N ALA A 9 20.21 33.57 -18.61
CA ALA A 9 19.08 32.81 -18.09
C ALA A 9 18.67 33.40 -16.73
N ARG A 10 17.64 34.24 -16.71
CA ARG A 10 16.98 34.67 -15.47
C ARG A 10 16.66 33.42 -14.66
N THR A 11 17.31 33.27 -13.51
CA THR A 11 16.96 32.31 -12.47
C THR A 11 15.59 32.72 -11.94
N GLY A 12 14.55 32.31 -12.65
CA GLY A 12 13.20 32.33 -12.14
C GLY A 12 13.23 31.50 -10.87
N LYS A 13 13.03 32.15 -9.72
CA LYS A 13 12.79 31.48 -8.45
C LYS A 13 11.62 30.54 -8.70
N MET A 14 11.89 29.25 -8.82
CA MET A 14 10.86 28.23 -8.88
C MET A 14 10.20 28.23 -7.51
N ILE A 15 9.15 29.01 -7.36
CA ILE A 15 8.29 28.95 -6.20
C ILE A 15 7.54 27.63 -6.38
N VAL A 16 8.00 26.58 -5.70
CA VAL A 16 7.23 25.35 -5.55
C VAL A 16 6.00 25.74 -4.72
N LEU A 17 4.88 25.95 -5.41
CA LEU A 17 3.60 26.24 -4.81
C LEU A 17 3.00 24.93 -4.32
N ASN A 18 2.75 24.85 -3.01
CA ASN A 18 2.27 23.70 -2.23
C ASN A 18 3.20 22.48 -2.23
N GLU A 19 3.87 22.24 -1.10
CA GLU A 19 4.45 20.92 -0.81
C GLU A 19 3.27 19.93 -0.73
N GLY A 20 3.05 19.18 -1.81
CA GLY A 20 2.05 18.12 -1.90
C GLY A 20 2.23 17.07 -0.79
N PRO A 21 1.31 16.12 -0.68
CA PRO A 21 1.33 15.18 0.43
C PRO A 21 2.66 14.42 0.50
N LYS A 22 3.28 14.42 1.69
CA LYS A 22 4.66 13.94 1.90
C LYS A 22 4.75 12.43 2.12
N LYS A 23 3.64 11.80 2.51
CA LYS A 23 3.60 10.38 2.85
C LYS A 23 2.35 9.72 2.29
N LEU A 24 2.48 8.42 2.05
CA LEU A 24 1.42 7.55 1.63
C LEU A 24 1.22 6.44 2.69
N PHE A 25 0.03 6.41 3.30
CA PHE A 25 -0.39 5.32 4.17
C PHE A 25 -1.32 4.39 3.40
N VAL A 26 -0.97 3.11 3.30
CA VAL A 26 -1.69 2.16 2.47
C VAL A 26 -2.35 1.10 3.33
N PHE A 27 -3.62 0.82 3.05
CA PHE A 27 -4.41 -0.22 3.68
C PHE A 27 -5.11 -1.03 2.60
N GLY A 28 -5.38 -2.30 2.88
CA GLY A 28 -6.17 -3.13 2.00
C GLY A 28 -5.64 -4.53 1.78
N ASP A 29 -5.75 -4.96 0.53
CA ASP A 29 -5.52 -6.31 0.06
C ASP A 29 -4.33 -6.42 -0.91
N SER A 30 -4.27 -7.52 -1.66
CA SER A 30 -3.19 -7.86 -2.59
C SER A 30 -2.97 -6.81 -3.68
N TYR A 31 -3.96 -5.99 -4.03
CA TYR A 31 -3.82 -4.95 -5.06
C TYR A 31 -2.93 -3.79 -4.62
N ALA A 32 -2.66 -3.67 -3.32
CA ALA A 32 -1.82 -2.62 -2.75
C ALA A 32 -0.66 -3.17 -1.90
N ASP A 33 -0.66 -4.46 -1.56
CA ASP A 33 0.41 -5.10 -0.79
C ASP A 33 1.75 -5.11 -1.55
N THR A 34 2.81 -4.70 -0.85
CA THR A 34 4.19 -4.62 -1.37
C THR A 34 5.17 -5.53 -0.63
N GLY A 35 4.67 -6.42 0.23
CA GLY A 35 5.48 -7.42 0.92
C GLY A 35 5.11 -7.72 2.37
N ASN A 36 3.89 -7.47 2.81
CA ASN A 36 3.47 -7.79 4.18
C ASN A 36 3.29 -9.29 4.43
N ASN A 37 3.20 -10.12 3.39
CA ASN A 37 3.10 -11.58 3.53
C ASN A 37 4.48 -12.27 3.78
N TRP A 38 5.43 -11.61 4.48
CA TRP A 38 6.82 -12.06 4.68
C TRP A 38 7.19 -12.45 6.13
N PRO A 39 7.83 -13.60 6.36
CA PRO A 39 7.48 -14.91 5.85
C PRO A 39 6.68 -15.65 6.94
N ALA A 40 5.37 -15.81 6.78
CA ALA A 40 4.61 -16.69 7.67
C ALA A 40 3.38 -17.27 6.96
N THR A 41 3.46 -18.58 6.67
CA THR A 41 2.48 -19.53 6.10
C THR A 41 2.62 -19.87 4.61
N ASN A 42 2.09 -21.05 4.26
CA ASN A 42 2.20 -21.77 3.00
C ASN A 42 1.66 -21.00 1.76
N ASP A 43 1.04 -19.84 1.97
CA ASP A 43 0.33 -19.06 0.95
C ASP A 43 1.14 -17.87 0.40
N SER A 44 2.42 -17.70 0.79
CA SER A 44 3.29 -16.57 0.39
C SER A 44 3.80 -16.62 -1.06
N THR A 45 2.92 -16.98 -2.00
CA THR A 45 3.21 -17.06 -3.44
C THR A 45 3.76 -15.77 -4.04
N SER A 46 3.44 -14.59 -3.48
CA SER A 46 3.97 -13.30 -3.94
C SER A 46 5.49 -13.11 -3.72
N TRP A 47 6.13 -14.02 -2.98
CA TRP A 47 7.58 -14.09 -2.78
C TRP A 47 8.27 -15.16 -3.66
N SER A 48 7.56 -15.69 -4.66
CA SER A 48 8.10 -16.58 -5.68
C SER A 48 7.82 -16.06 -7.09
N GLU A 49 8.56 -16.54 -8.09
CA GLU A 49 8.22 -16.27 -9.50
C GLU A 49 6.81 -16.79 -9.83
N PRO A 50 6.04 -16.09 -10.68
CA PRO A 50 6.45 -15.00 -11.58
C PRO A 50 6.37 -13.58 -10.96
N TYR A 51 6.08 -13.47 -9.66
CA TYR A 51 5.89 -12.17 -9.02
C TYR A 51 7.19 -11.37 -8.97
N GLY A 52 7.07 -10.07 -9.25
CA GLY A 52 8.18 -9.12 -9.26
C GLY A 52 9.19 -9.24 -10.41
N MET A 53 9.00 -10.13 -11.38
CA MET A 53 9.94 -10.32 -12.51
C MET A 53 10.11 -9.08 -13.40
N THR A 54 9.06 -8.32 -13.65
CA THR A 54 9.08 -7.06 -14.43
C THR A 54 9.54 -5.90 -13.55
N PHE A 55 9.08 -5.83 -12.31
CA PHE A 55 9.53 -4.87 -11.29
C PHE A 55 9.35 -5.48 -9.90
N PRO A 56 10.39 -5.51 -9.04
CA PRO A 56 11.72 -4.90 -9.20
C PRO A 56 12.77 -5.79 -9.92
N GLY A 57 12.36 -6.82 -10.67
CA GLY A 57 13.25 -7.79 -11.30
C GLY A 57 13.51 -9.06 -10.46
N LYS A 58 12.80 -9.20 -9.34
CA LYS A 58 12.83 -10.37 -8.44
C LYS A 58 11.57 -10.38 -7.56
N PRO A 59 11.19 -11.52 -6.97
CA PRO A 59 10.09 -11.56 -6.02
C PRO A 59 10.30 -10.59 -4.86
N SER A 60 9.26 -9.82 -4.56
CA SER A 60 9.29 -8.77 -3.53
C SER A 60 8.06 -8.79 -2.63
N GLY A 61 7.18 -9.79 -2.77
CA GLY A 61 5.91 -9.85 -2.04
C GLY A 61 4.76 -9.04 -2.66
N ARG A 62 4.98 -8.37 -3.80
CA ARG A 62 3.92 -7.75 -4.62
C ARG A 62 3.10 -8.84 -5.31
N TRP A 63 1.78 -8.70 -5.32
CA TRP A 63 0.87 -9.63 -6.02
C TRP A 63 0.73 -9.30 -7.52
N SER A 64 1.84 -8.92 -8.15
CA SER A 64 1.97 -8.67 -9.59
C SER A 64 3.37 -9.09 -10.06
N ASP A 65 3.56 -9.33 -11.36
CA ASP A 65 4.89 -9.43 -11.96
C ASP A 65 5.64 -8.08 -11.90
N GLY A 66 4.93 -6.97 -11.69
CA GLY A 66 5.50 -5.63 -11.57
C GLY A 66 4.86 -4.79 -10.46
N CYS A 67 4.63 -3.51 -10.78
CA CYS A 67 4.06 -2.54 -9.86
C CYS A 67 2.61 -2.86 -9.46
N VAL A 68 2.27 -2.61 -8.20
CA VAL A 68 0.90 -2.62 -7.66
C VAL A 68 0.38 -1.19 -7.45
N LEU A 69 -0.89 -1.00 -7.04
CA LEU A 69 -1.51 0.33 -6.90
C LEU A 69 -0.66 1.30 -6.06
N THR A 70 -0.07 0.79 -4.97
CA THR A 70 0.84 1.55 -4.11
C THR A 70 1.98 2.20 -4.87
N ASP A 71 2.61 1.48 -5.80
CA ASP A 71 3.76 1.99 -6.56
C ASP A 71 3.34 3.12 -7.51
N TYR A 72 2.19 2.97 -8.17
CA TYR A 72 1.67 4.00 -9.07
C TYR A 72 1.26 5.27 -8.32
N ILE A 73 0.61 5.13 -7.17
CA ILE A 73 0.24 6.30 -6.35
C ILE A 73 1.48 6.96 -5.75
N ALA A 74 2.45 6.21 -5.23
CA ALA A 74 3.70 6.76 -4.73
C ALA A 74 4.46 7.53 -5.83
N SER A 75 4.55 6.96 -7.03
CA SER A 75 5.13 7.63 -8.20
C SER A 75 4.41 8.93 -8.56
N HIS A 76 3.07 8.95 -8.51
CA HIS A 76 2.28 10.16 -8.76
C HIS A 76 2.52 11.25 -7.69
N LEU A 77 2.77 10.84 -6.44
CA LEU A 77 3.12 11.75 -5.35
C LEU A 77 4.60 12.18 -5.38
N GLY A 78 5.42 11.61 -6.26
CA GLY A 78 6.86 11.91 -6.33
C GLY A 78 7.67 11.35 -5.17
N ILE A 79 7.18 10.30 -4.50
CA ILE A 79 7.86 9.60 -3.40
C ILE A 79 8.14 8.14 -3.79
N GLU A 80 9.07 7.48 -3.09
CA GLU A 80 9.25 6.04 -3.25
C GLU A 80 8.09 5.28 -2.58
N SER A 81 7.82 4.06 -3.05
CA SER A 81 6.78 3.22 -2.46
C SER A 81 7.01 3.03 -0.95
N PRO A 82 5.97 3.24 -0.12
CA PRO A 82 6.09 3.08 1.33
C PRO A 82 6.47 1.65 1.68
N GLN A 83 7.31 1.50 2.71
CA GLN A 83 7.76 0.20 3.19
C GLN A 83 6.58 -0.64 3.70
N ALA A 84 6.61 -1.94 3.45
CA ALA A 84 5.66 -2.88 4.05
C ALA A 84 5.86 -2.97 5.58
N TYR A 85 4.78 -2.86 6.34
CA TYR A 85 4.77 -2.87 7.79
C TYR A 85 5.42 -4.11 8.42
N GLU A 86 5.16 -5.32 7.91
CA GLU A 86 5.76 -6.55 8.46
C GLU A 86 7.27 -6.62 8.20
N LEU A 87 7.74 -6.12 7.04
CA LEU A 87 9.17 -5.99 6.75
C LEU A 87 9.83 -4.99 7.69
N TRP A 88 9.18 -3.85 7.95
CA TRP A 88 9.67 -2.84 8.89
C TRP A 88 9.75 -3.39 10.32
N LYS A 89 8.67 -4.01 10.79
CA LYS A 89 8.55 -4.61 12.12
C LYS A 89 9.56 -5.74 12.36
N GLY A 90 9.90 -6.49 11.31
CA GLY A 90 10.92 -7.54 11.33
C GLY A 90 12.38 -7.04 11.38
N GLY A 91 12.60 -5.73 11.50
CA GLY A 91 13.95 -5.13 11.52
C GLY A 91 14.50 -4.75 10.14
N GLY A 92 13.61 -4.53 9.15
CA GLY A 92 13.99 -4.05 7.82
C GLY A 92 14.68 -2.68 7.82
N GLU A 93 15.38 -2.37 6.72
CA GLU A 93 16.47 -1.38 6.62
C GLU A 93 16.16 0.09 6.99
N ALA A 94 14.90 0.51 7.12
CA ALA A 94 14.57 1.89 7.47
C ALA A 94 13.98 2.01 8.90
N GLN A 95 14.77 2.54 9.84
CA GLN A 95 14.28 2.82 11.20
C GLN A 95 13.29 4.01 11.28
N ASN A 96 13.15 4.79 10.21
CA ASN A 96 12.19 5.89 10.14
C ASN A 96 11.62 6.05 8.70
N PRO A 97 10.44 5.48 8.39
CA PRO A 97 9.91 5.44 7.04
C PRO A 97 9.41 6.83 6.59
N GLN A 98 10.23 7.52 5.81
CA GLN A 98 9.96 8.91 5.39
C GLN A 98 8.76 9.04 4.44
N ASN A 99 8.43 7.98 3.70
CA ASN A 99 7.41 7.99 2.64
C ASN A 99 6.04 7.48 3.11
N GLY A 100 5.89 7.21 4.41
CA GLY A 100 4.70 6.54 4.97
C GLY A 100 4.88 5.03 5.07
N MET A 101 3.78 4.31 5.28
CA MET A 101 3.79 2.88 5.59
C MET A 101 2.69 2.14 4.85
N ASN A 102 3.01 0.94 4.37
CA ASN A 102 2.06 0.05 3.74
C ASN A 102 1.63 -1.06 4.70
N PHE A 103 0.37 -1.05 5.10
CA PHE A 103 -0.29 -2.05 5.95
C PHE A 103 -1.17 -3.02 5.16
N ALA A 104 -1.32 -2.86 3.85
CA ALA A 104 -2.13 -3.75 3.02
C ALA A 104 -1.57 -5.18 3.04
N TYR A 105 -2.45 -6.17 3.10
CA TYR A 105 -2.06 -7.56 3.28
C TYR A 105 -2.81 -8.47 2.30
N GLY A 106 -2.06 -9.21 1.49
CA GLY A 106 -2.60 -10.09 0.47
C GLY A 106 -3.67 -11.06 0.98
N GLY A 107 -4.84 -11.04 0.34
CA GLY A 107 -5.95 -11.94 0.65
C GLY A 107 -6.85 -11.54 1.82
N THR A 108 -6.53 -10.48 2.56
CA THR A 108 -7.39 -9.95 3.62
C THR A 108 -8.47 -9.01 3.09
N GLY A 109 -9.48 -8.71 3.90
CA GLY A 109 -10.61 -7.85 3.54
C GLY A 109 -11.03 -6.94 4.69
N VAL A 110 -12.23 -6.37 4.59
CA VAL A 110 -12.82 -5.60 5.69
C VAL A 110 -13.06 -6.51 6.91
N PHE A 111 -13.53 -7.72 6.66
CA PHE A 111 -13.77 -8.76 7.65
C PHE A 111 -12.70 -9.85 7.62
N ASN A 112 -12.85 -10.83 8.52
CA ASN A 112 -12.00 -12.02 8.50
C ASN A 112 -12.28 -12.83 7.23
N THR A 113 -11.22 -13.15 6.50
CA THR A 113 -11.26 -13.91 5.26
C THR A 113 -10.78 -15.34 5.49
N SER A 114 -10.72 -16.15 4.42
CA SER A 114 -10.02 -17.44 4.46
C SER A 114 -8.51 -17.31 4.71
N VAL A 115 -7.92 -16.13 4.46
CA VAL A 115 -6.53 -15.83 4.80
C VAL A 115 -6.45 -15.37 6.25
N ASN A 116 -5.60 -16.05 7.03
CA ASN A 116 -5.31 -15.70 8.41
C ASN A 116 -4.30 -14.55 8.50
N GLY A 117 -4.76 -13.34 8.18
CA GLY A 117 -3.97 -12.10 8.21
C GLY A 117 -4.73 -10.93 8.85
N PRO A 118 -4.10 -9.76 8.97
CA PRO A 118 -4.72 -8.57 9.54
C PRO A 118 -5.83 -8.05 8.63
N ASN A 119 -7.08 -8.12 9.08
CA ASN A 119 -8.20 -7.46 8.42
C ASN A 119 -8.04 -5.92 8.46
N LEU A 120 -8.87 -5.20 7.71
CA LEU A 120 -8.73 -3.74 7.57
C LEU A 120 -8.74 -2.99 8.91
N THR A 121 -9.51 -3.47 9.90
CA THR A 121 -9.51 -2.86 11.25
C THR A 121 -8.16 -3.05 11.93
N THR A 122 -7.58 -4.25 11.86
CA THR A 122 -6.24 -4.52 12.39
C THR A 122 -5.17 -3.66 11.70
N GLN A 123 -5.25 -3.49 10.38
CA GLN A 123 -4.31 -2.65 9.64
C GLN A 123 -4.37 -1.18 10.07
N ILE A 124 -5.58 -0.63 10.31
CA ILE A 124 -5.77 0.72 10.85
C ILE A 124 -5.20 0.82 12.28
N ASN A 125 -5.44 -0.19 13.11
CA ASN A 125 -4.89 -0.24 14.47
C ASN A 125 -3.35 -0.23 14.46
N SER A 126 -2.71 -0.85 13.47
CA SER A 126 -1.25 -0.77 13.31
C SER A 126 -0.77 0.66 13.08
N LEU A 127 -1.44 1.47 12.26
CA LEU A 127 -1.11 2.89 12.14
C LEU A 127 -1.33 3.63 13.47
N GLN A 128 -2.43 3.36 14.17
CA GLN A 128 -2.70 3.96 15.48
C GLN A 128 -1.58 3.66 16.48
N GLN A 129 -1.10 2.42 16.51
CA GLN A 129 0.02 2.02 17.35
C GLN A 129 1.32 2.78 16.99
N LEU A 130 1.59 3.01 15.69
CA LEU A 130 2.74 3.80 15.27
C LEU A 130 2.65 5.27 15.71
N LEU A 131 1.44 5.83 15.81
CA LEU A 131 1.23 7.17 16.36
C LEU A 131 1.48 7.20 17.87
N GLU A 132 1.03 6.17 18.61
CA GLU A 132 1.28 6.04 20.06
C GLU A 132 2.77 5.87 20.37
N GLN A 133 3.50 5.18 19.48
CA GLN A 133 4.95 4.97 19.59
C GLN A 133 5.77 6.18 19.09
N ASN A 134 5.13 7.25 18.62
CA ASN A 134 5.77 8.42 18.01
C ASN A 134 6.66 8.09 16.79
N VAL A 135 6.36 7.00 16.07
CA VAL A 135 6.97 6.71 14.76
C VAL A 135 6.42 7.70 13.72
N TYR A 136 5.13 8.02 13.83
CA TYR A 136 4.47 9.09 13.11
C TYR A 136 3.75 10.04 14.07
N THR A 137 3.49 11.25 13.61
CA THR A 137 2.77 12.29 14.35
C THR A 137 1.44 12.63 13.69
N LYS A 138 0.56 13.36 14.39
CA LYS A 138 -0.67 13.88 13.77
C LYS A 138 -0.38 14.88 12.64
N ASP A 139 0.73 15.59 12.71
CA ASP A 139 1.15 16.53 11.68
C ASP A 139 1.54 15.78 10.40
N ASP A 140 2.18 14.62 10.52
CA ASP A 140 2.43 13.72 9.38
C ASP A 140 1.11 13.38 8.68
N LEU A 141 0.08 13.00 9.43
CA LEU A 141 -1.23 12.64 8.85
C LEU A 141 -1.89 13.81 8.12
N SER A 142 -1.76 15.04 8.64
CA SER A 142 -2.40 16.23 8.07
C SER A 142 -1.90 16.61 6.66
N SER A 143 -0.72 16.09 6.29
CA SER A 143 -0.08 16.32 4.99
C SER A 143 0.16 15.02 4.23
N SER A 144 -0.67 14.00 4.47
CA SER A 144 -0.53 12.66 3.86
C SER A 144 -1.74 12.24 3.04
N VAL A 145 -1.54 11.24 2.19
CA VAL A 145 -2.62 10.52 1.48
C VAL A 145 -2.80 9.15 2.11
N ALA A 146 -4.05 8.70 2.23
CA ALA A 146 -4.39 7.32 2.54
C ALA A 146 -4.95 6.61 1.30
N LEU A 147 -4.37 5.47 0.96
CA LEU A 147 -4.91 4.54 -0.06
C LEU A 147 -5.58 3.38 0.65
N VAL A 148 -6.85 3.10 0.32
CA VAL A 148 -7.59 1.95 0.83
C VAL A 148 -8.06 1.09 -0.35
N SER A 149 -7.58 -0.16 -0.43
CA SER A 149 -7.98 -1.14 -1.44
C SER A 149 -8.75 -2.30 -0.79
N SER A 150 -10.03 -2.44 -1.06
CA SER A 150 -10.80 -3.60 -0.60
C SER A 150 -11.74 -4.04 -1.69
N VAL A 151 -11.41 -5.16 -2.34
CA VAL A 151 -12.10 -5.54 -3.57
C VAL A 151 -12.95 -6.79 -3.40
N GLY A 152 -12.32 -7.97 -3.39
CA GLY A 152 -13.03 -9.24 -3.60
C GLY A 152 -13.02 -10.22 -2.44
N ASN A 153 -12.11 -10.07 -1.47
CA ASN A 153 -11.82 -11.14 -0.52
C ASN A 153 -12.97 -11.42 0.45
N ASP A 154 -13.71 -10.39 0.87
CA ASP A 154 -14.93 -10.56 1.67
C ASP A 154 -16.02 -11.34 0.90
N TYR A 155 -16.23 -10.99 -0.37
CA TYR A 155 -17.22 -11.66 -1.22
C TYR A 155 -16.86 -13.12 -1.52
N ILE A 156 -15.58 -13.37 -1.81
CA ILE A 156 -15.05 -14.72 -2.04
C ILE A 156 -15.22 -15.55 -0.77
N THR A 157 -14.81 -15.02 0.38
CA THR A 157 -14.94 -15.71 1.68
C THR A 157 -16.41 -16.00 2.00
N TYR A 158 -17.28 -15.02 1.78
CA TYR A 158 -18.71 -15.20 2.00
C TYR A 158 -19.27 -16.35 1.16
N LYS A 159 -18.93 -16.39 -0.14
CA LYS A 159 -19.36 -17.45 -1.06
C LYS A 159 -18.78 -18.83 -0.68
N LEU A 160 -17.56 -18.89 -0.17
CA LEU A 160 -16.96 -20.16 0.28
C LEU A 160 -17.66 -20.70 1.53
N ASN A 161 -18.16 -19.82 2.40
CA ASN A 161 -18.81 -20.19 3.66
C ASN A 161 -20.34 -20.34 3.55
N HIS A 162 -20.96 -19.91 2.45
CA HIS A 162 -22.41 -19.94 2.26
C HIS A 162 -22.77 -20.51 0.89
N SER A 163 -23.62 -21.54 0.87
CA SER A 163 -24.13 -22.17 -0.35
C SER A 163 -25.16 -21.32 -1.11
N ASP A 164 -25.76 -20.32 -0.46
CA ASP A 164 -26.78 -19.45 -1.06
C ASP A 164 -26.21 -18.07 -1.39
N ILE A 165 -26.03 -17.80 -2.69
CA ILE A 165 -25.49 -16.55 -3.22
C ILE A 165 -26.55 -15.47 -3.47
N ASN A 166 -27.84 -15.76 -3.26
CA ASN A 166 -28.93 -14.79 -3.53
C ASN A 166 -28.82 -13.53 -2.64
N ILE A 167 -28.16 -13.65 -1.50
CA ILE A 167 -27.87 -12.53 -0.61
C ILE A 167 -26.92 -11.53 -1.29
N LEU A 168 -25.91 -11.99 -2.03
CA LEU A 168 -24.96 -11.12 -2.75
C LEU A 168 -25.65 -10.31 -3.85
N VAL A 169 -26.56 -10.94 -4.61
CA VAL A 169 -27.35 -10.28 -5.66
C VAL A 169 -28.16 -9.11 -5.09
N THR A 170 -28.71 -9.29 -3.89
CA THR A 170 -29.52 -8.27 -3.20
C THR A 170 -28.70 -7.03 -2.81
N TYR A 171 -27.41 -7.17 -2.52
CA TYR A 171 -26.52 -6.04 -2.21
C TYR A 171 -26.01 -5.31 -3.45
N THR A 172 -25.91 -5.98 -4.60
CA THR A 172 -25.41 -5.37 -5.85
C THR A 172 -26.48 -4.63 -6.67
N THR A 173 -27.76 -4.90 -6.45
CA THR A 173 -28.86 -4.33 -7.25
C THR A 173 -29.60 -3.18 -6.57
N LYS A 174 -29.32 -2.90 -5.29
CA LYS A 174 -29.80 -1.67 -4.64
C LYS A 174 -28.94 -0.47 -5.04
N THR A 175 -29.15 0.04 -6.25
CA THR A 175 -28.90 1.46 -6.50
C THR A 175 -29.81 2.25 -5.57
N ARG A 176 -29.25 3.24 -4.86
CA ARG A 176 -30.05 4.20 -4.08
C ARG A 176 -31.09 4.84 -5.01
N ASP A 177 -32.36 4.64 -4.71
CA ASP A 177 -33.45 5.50 -5.19
C ASP A 177 -33.31 6.91 -4.60
#